data_AF-A0A6N9Z4G3-F1
#
_entry.id   AF-A0A6N9Z4G3-F1
#
_cell.length_a   1.000
_cell.length_b   1.000
_cell.length_c   1.000
_cell.angle_alpha   90.00
_cell.angle_beta   90.00
_cell.angle_gamma   90.00
#
_symmetry.space_group_name_H-M   'P 1'
#
loop_
_entity.id
_entity.type
_entity.pdbx_description
1 polymer ?
#
loop_
_entity_poly.entity_id
_entity_poly.type
_entity_poly.pdbx_seq_one_letter_code
_entity_poly.pdbx_strand_id
1 'polypeptide(L)'
;MGERAEQASDIAPIIGIPGEVKPEPDTSADAAAETDKPIPGDVNGDGVVDIDDRRLPLVARVYGVLLIIQGLSTIPSIAFAVIDVVRDLISGTVIIGQPGLTAILSWLSAGVNSLTTVILMVFGVLLILNRRRHAARWTEALIPLTIAEGLFVVMLDGLASPLLQPIVQLIILVTLSITVDPALREERRLKTALWQMDQRDAYEEGLAKGMPGRDLSGKGYISLDFFNLFWLFVVGCVFGLTVETLYHLAMYGGEWQDRAGLLWGPFSPIYGCGAVILTVLLNRLWRQNWLLIFCASAVIGGTFEYLTSWFMEVAFGITAWDYTGQWLSIDGRTSGKFMFFWGVLGLAWIKLILPHLLAMIQRIPWRWRYMLTLVFFVFMVVDATMTLMALDAWYSRLAGISADSPVSRFFATHFDNEFMANRFQTMHLDPSKAGRA
;
A
#
# COMPACT_ATOMS: atom_id res chain seq x y z
N MET A 1 -23.43 64.88 55.34
CA MET A 1 -22.73 64.90 56.64
C MET A 1 -21.24 64.85 56.33
N GLY A 2 -20.52 65.97 56.57
CA GLY A 2 -19.07 66.17 56.31
C GLY A 2 -18.73 66.36 54.82
N GLU A 3 -18.56 67.54 54.22
CA GLU A 3 -17.86 68.79 54.57
C GLU A 3 -16.33 68.76 54.27
N ARG A 4 -15.91 69.82 53.53
CA ARG A 4 -14.57 70.36 53.22
C ARG A 4 -14.04 70.07 51.81
N ALA A 5 -14.15 71.04 50.88
CA ALA A 5 -13.42 72.32 50.77
C ALA A 5 -12.14 72.12 49.94
N GLU A 6 -11.68 72.99 49.05
CA GLU A 6 -12.14 74.28 48.53
C GLU A 6 -11.03 74.73 47.56
N GLN A 7 -11.42 75.34 46.43
CA GLN A 7 -10.66 76.32 45.62
C GLN A 7 -9.32 75.91 44.95
N ALA A 8 -8.95 76.44 43.79
CA ALA A 8 -9.67 77.23 42.80
C ALA A 8 -8.80 77.48 41.55
N SER A 9 -9.52 77.89 40.50
CA SER A 9 -9.16 78.95 39.55
C SER A 9 -8.21 78.59 38.41
N ASP A 10 -8.42 79.07 37.18
CA ASP A 10 -9.61 79.67 36.59
C ASP A 10 -9.39 79.81 35.08
N ILE A 11 -10.50 79.76 34.35
CA ILE A 11 -10.84 80.57 33.17
C ILE A 11 -10.07 80.34 31.84
N ALA A 12 -10.89 79.96 30.85
CA ALA A 12 -10.68 79.82 29.40
C ALA A 12 -10.48 81.19 28.68
N PRO A 13 -10.66 81.40 27.35
CA PRO A 13 -10.91 80.50 26.20
C PRO A 13 -10.12 80.88 24.89
N ILE A 14 -10.52 80.28 23.76
CA ILE A 14 -10.52 80.82 22.36
C ILE A 14 -9.44 80.31 21.36
N ILE A 15 -9.90 79.45 20.44
CA ILE A 15 -9.75 79.40 18.95
C ILE A 15 -8.48 80.00 18.30
N GLY A 16 -7.75 79.20 17.49
CA GLY A 16 -6.84 79.69 16.45
C GLY A 16 -6.10 78.63 15.59
N ILE A 17 -6.49 78.53 14.31
CA ILE A 17 -5.72 78.32 13.03
C ILE A 17 -4.66 77.17 12.90
N PRO A 18 -4.66 76.37 11.81
CA PRO A 18 -3.67 75.31 11.56
C PRO A 18 -2.38 75.85 10.93
N GLY A 19 -1.21 75.39 11.40
CA GLY A 19 0.11 75.78 10.87
C GLY A 19 1.11 74.62 10.82
N GLU A 20 1.66 74.43 9.62
CA GLU A 20 2.94 73.81 9.23
C GLU A 20 3.29 72.36 9.62
N VAL A 21 3.18 71.48 8.62
CA VAL A 21 3.88 70.18 8.54
C VAL A 21 5.34 70.43 8.18
N LYS A 22 6.25 69.98 9.05
CA LYS A 22 7.70 69.95 8.81
C LYS A 22 8.05 68.59 8.16
N PRO A 23 8.82 68.52 7.06
CA PRO A 23 9.12 67.23 6.43
C PRO A 23 10.19 66.46 7.23
N GLU A 24 9.91 65.20 7.53
CA GLU A 24 10.86 64.21 8.05
C GLU A 24 11.92 63.87 6.99
N PRO A 25 13.17 63.55 7.40
CA PRO A 25 14.22 63.15 6.46
C PRO A 25 14.00 61.72 5.94
N ASP A 26 13.91 61.65 4.61
CA ASP A 26 14.09 60.54 3.67
C ASP A 26 14.50 59.16 4.26
N THR A 27 13.51 58.31 4.54
CA THR A 27 13.67 56.87 4.85
C THR A 27 13.95 56.00 3.61
N SER A 28 14.51 56.57 2.54
CA SER A 28 14.79 55.83 1.29
C SER A 28 16.21 55.26 1.22
N ALA A 29 17.13 55.69 2.09
CA ALA A 29 18.51 55.18 2.13
C ALA A 29 18.67 53.87 2.93
N ASP A 30 17.84 53.65 3.95
CA ASP A 30 17.90 52.41 4.77
C ASP A 30 17.12 51.23 4.13
N ALA A 31 16.20 51.49 3.19
CA ALA A 31 15.43 50.44 2.53
C ALA A 31 16.23 49.67 1.46
N ALA A 32 17.33 50.24 0.95
CA ALA A 32 18.17 49.60 -0.06
C ALA A 32 19.26 48.67 0.53
N ALA A 33 19.47 48.70 1.84
CA ALA A 33 20.49 47.90 2.52
C ALA A 33 19.93 46.61 3.18
N GLU A 34 18.61 46.42 3.22
CA GLU A 34 18.00 45.22 3.81
C GLU A 34 17.75 44.07 2.83
N THR A 35 17.93 44.27 1.52
CA THR A 35 17.70 43.24 0.49
C THR A 35 18.84 42.24 0.32
N ASP A 36 19.95 42.40 1.04
CA ASP A 36 21.17 41.59 0.87
C ASP A 36 21.46 40.66 2.07
N LYS A 37 20.44 40.37 2.90
CA LYS A 37 20.55 39.32 3.93
C LYS A 37 20.37 37.97 3.23
N PRO A 38 21.38 37.08 3.23
CA PRO A 38 21.26 35.77 2.60
C PRO A 38 20.08 35.02 3.21
N ILE A 39 19.17 34.54 2.34
CA ILE A 39 18.00 33.78 2.78
C ILE A 39 18.52 32.50 3.46
N PRO A 40 18.14 32.22 4.72
CA PRO A 40 18.62 31.03 5.41
C PRO A 40 18.26 29.74 4.64
N GLY A 41 19.24 29.12 3.99
CA GLY A 41 19.06 27.90 3.19
C GLY A 41 19.31 28.07 1.68
N ASP A 42 19.40 29.30 1.20
CA ASP A 42 19.90 29.62 -0.15
C ASP A 42 21.43 29.62 -0.11
N VAL A 43 22.05 28.66 -0.80
CA VAL A 43 23.52 28.53 -0.89
C VAL A 43 24.07 28.88 -2.27
N ASN A 44 23.21 29.19 -3.24
CA ASN A 44 23.62 29.52 -4.60
C ASN A 44 23.43 31.03 -4.93
N GLY A 45 22.71 31.76 -4.07
CA GLY A 45 22.51 33.21 -4.15
C GLY A 45 21.47 33.65 -5.19
N ASP A 46 20.59 32.74 -5.65
CA ASP A 46 19.55 33.05 -6.64
C ASP A 46 18.24 33.59 -6.03
N GLY A 47 18.17 33.69 -4.70
CA GLY A 47 17.00 34.17 -3.97
C GLY A 47 15.88 33.13 -3.84
N VAL A 48 16.12 31.87 -4.22
CA VAL A 48 15.19 30.75 -4.12
C VAL A 48 15.82 29.63 -3.30
N VAL A 49 15.19 29.24 -2.19
CA VAL A 49 15.63 28.07 -1.42
C VAL A 49 15.20 26.80 -2.17
N ASP A 50 16.09 26.20 -2.97
CA ASP A 50 15.83 24.90 -3.60
C ASP A 50 16.17 23.75 -2.63
N ILE A 51 15.38 22.67 -2.68
CA ILE A 51 15.69 21.43 -1.97
C ILE A 51 17.01 20.81 -2.48
N ASP A 52 17.37 21.12 -3.73
CA ASP A 52 18.59 20.66 -4.41
C ASP A 52 19.87 21.37 -3.92
N ASP A 53 19.75 22.53 -3.29
CA ASP A 53 20.87 23.34 -2.79
C ASP A 53 21.59 22.69 -1.59
N ARG A 54 20.88 21.85 -0.81
CA ARG A 54 21.51 21.05 0.25
C ARG A 54 22.20 19.82 -0.37
N ARG A 55 23.53 19.70 -0.22
CA ARG A 55 24.27 18.49 -0.66
C ARG A 55 23.68 17.21 -0.06
N LEU A 56 23.54 16.14 -0.87
CA LEU A 56 23.13 14.82 -0.40
C LEU A 56 24.09 14.29 0.68
N PRO A 57 23.57 13.68 1.77
CA PRO A 57 24.41 12.87 2.63
C PRO A 57 25.06 11.78 1.75
N LEU A 58 26.33 11.47 2.02
CA LEU A 58 27.12 10.47 1.27
C LEU A 58 26.33 9.17 1.02
N VAL A 59 25.49 8.81 1.98
CA VAL A 59 24.54 7.68 1.95
C VAL A 59 23.67 7.65 0.69
N ALA A 60 23.07 8.76 0.26
CA ALA A 60 22.18 8.77 -0.91
C ALA A 60 22.94 8.62 -2.24
N ARG A 61 24.20 9.09 -2.30
CA ARG A 61 25.08 8.83 -3.45
C ARG A 61 25.52 7.37 -3.49
N VAL A 62 25.84 6.78 -2.34
CA VAL A 62 26.11 5.34 -2.22
C VAL A 62 24.90 4.53 -2.67
N TYR A 63 23.68 4.91 -2.28
CA TYR A 63 22.46 4.27 -2.79
C TYR A 63 22.27 4.44 -4.30
N GLY A 64 22.51 5.63 -4.85
CA GLY A 64 22.45 5.83 -6.30
C GLY A 64 23.41 4.90 -7.06
N VAL A 65 24.61 4.69 -6.52
CA VAL A 65 25.58 3.72 -7.06
C VAL A 65 25.08 2.29 -6.91
N LEU A 66 24.52 1.91 -5.75
CA LEU A 66 23.94 0.58 -5.53
C LEU A 66 22.80 0.28 -6.53
N LEU A 67 21.93 1.26 -6.79
CA LEU A 67 20.86 1.13 -7.79
C LEU A 67 21.44 0.93 -9.19
N ILE A 68 22.45 1.70 -9.59
CA ILE A 68 23.09 1.51 -10.91
C ILE A 68 23.76 0.13 -11.02
N ILE A 69 24.49 -0.30 -9.98
CA ILE A 69 25.11 -1.63 -9.94
C ILE A 69 24.05 -2.73 -10.05
N GLN A 70 22.96 -2.59 -9.30
CA GLN A 70 21.83 -3.51 -9.37
C GLN A 70 21.23 -3.54 -10.77
N GLY A 71 20.90 -2.38 -11.35
CA GLY A 71 20.40 -2.29 -12.72
C GLY A 71 21.35 -2.95 -13.73
N LEU A 72 22.66 -2.68 -13.65
CA LEU A 72 23.67 -3.33 -14.49
C LEU A 72 23.72 -4.85 -14.29
N SER A 73 23.56 -5.34 -13.05
CA SER A 73 23.52 -6.77 -12.75
C SER A 73 22.28 -7.48 -13.30
N THR A 74 21.19 -6.76 -13.55
CA THR A 74 19.96 -7.32 -14.19
C THR A 74 20.03 -7.41 -15.71
N ILE A 75 20.94 -6.66 -16.36
CA ILE A 75 21.07 -6.66 -17.83
C ILE A 75 21.37 -8.06 -18.40
N PRO A 76 22.29 -8.86 -17.82
CA PRO A 76 22.50 -10.24 -18.26
C PRO A 76 21.23 -11.08 -18.18
N SER A 77 20.45 -10.97 -17.10
CA SER A 77 19.19 -11.71 -16.93
C SER A 77 18.18 -11.33 -18.01
N ILE A 78 18.06 -10.04 -18.35
CA ILE A 78 17.22 -9.57 -19.46
C ILE A 78 17.73 -10.14 -20.79
N ALA A 79 19.04 -10.14 -21.02
CA ALA A 79 19.63 -10.69 -22.25
C ALA A 79 19.37 -12.20 -22.39
N PHE A 80 19.49 -12.97 -21.30
CA PHE A 80 19.14 -14.39 -21.29
C PHE A 80 17.66 -14.60 -21.58
N ALA A 81 16.77 -13.84 -20.93
CA ALA A 81 15.33 -13.93 -21.19
C ALA A 81 15.00 -13.66 -22.67
N VAL A 82 15.63 -12.67 -23.31
CA VAL A 82 15.45 -12.39 -24.74
C VAL A 82 15.98 -13.54 -25.60
N ILE A 83 17.14 -14.11 -25.26
CA ILE A 83 17.71 -15.26 -25.97
C ILE A 83 16.78 -16.47 -25.89
N ASP A 84 16.22 -16.75 -24.72
CA ASP A 84 15.30 -17.88 -24.52
C ASP A 84 14.03 -17.69 -25.37
N VAL A 85 13.44 -16.48 -25.37
CA VAL A 85 12.30 -16.16 -26.25
C VAL A 85 12.63 -16.37 -27.73
N VAL A 86 13.81 -15.91 -28.17
CA VAL A 86 14.25 -16.10 -29.56
C VAL A 86 14.49 -17.57 -29.88
N ARG A 87 15.08 -18.33 -28.96
CA ARG A 87 15.32 -19.77 -29.11
C ARG A 87 14.01 -20.54 -29.19
N ASP A 88 13.05 -20.24 -28.34
CA ASP A 88 11.73 -20.87 -28.31
C ASP A 88 10.95 -20.60 -29.59
N LEU A 89 11.13 -19.41 -30.16
CA LEU A 89 10.54 -19.03 -31.43
C LEU A 89 11.19 -19.74 -32.62
N ILE A 90 12.52 -19.84 -32.64
CA ILE A 90 13.28 -20.52 -33.71
C ILE A 90 13.06 -22.03 -33.68
N SER A 91 12.97 -22.62 -32.48
CA SER A 91 12.74 -24.06 -32.30
C SER A 91 11.31 -24.49 -32.62
N GLY A 92 10.39 -23.54 -32.84
CA GLY A 92 8.98 -23.82 -33.08
C GLY A 92 8.22 -24.30 -31.84
N THR A 93 8.85 -24.21 -30.66
CA THR A 93 8.25 -24.60 -29.38
C THR A 93 7.11 -23.66 -28.99
N VAL A 94 7.20 -22.39 -29.39
CA VAL A 94 6.13 -21.39 -29.21
C VAL A 94 5.65 -20.89 -30.58
N ILE A 95 4.36 -21.07 -30.86
CA ILE A 95 3.71 -20.55 -32.06
C ILE A 95 3.16 -19.16 -31.73
N ILE A 96 3.65 -18.10 -32.40
CA ILE A 96 3.26 -16.69 -32.16
C ILE A 96 1.74 -16.49 -32.20
N GLY A 97 1.01 -17.31 -32.97
CA GLY A 97 -0.45 -17.24 -33.07
C GLY A 97 -1.21 -17.76 -31.85
N GLN A 98 -0.60 -18.62 -31.03
CA GLN A 98 -1.17 -19.18 -29.78
C GLN A 98 -0.05 -19.49 -28.77
N PRO A 99 0.57 -18.46 -28.17
CA PRO A 99 1.57 -18.67 -27.14
C PRO A 99 0.94 -19.31 -25.90
N GLY A 100 1.62 -20.28 -25.31
CA GLY A 100 1.21 -20.87 -24.02
C GLY A 100 1.25 -19.84 -22.89
N LEU A 101 0.55 -20.12 -21.78
CA LEU A 101 0.46 -19.25 -20.61
C LEU A 101 1.84 -18.83 -20.09
N THR A 102 2.76 -19.78 -19.93
CA THR A 102 4.14 -19.54 -19.49
C THR A 102 4.88 -18.59 -20.42
N ALA A 103 4.73 -18.74 -21.73
CA ALA A 103 5.37 -17.85 -22.70
C ALA A 103 4.85 -16.40 -22.58
N ILE A 104 3.54 -16.23 -22.45
CA ILE A 104 2.93 -14.89 -22.26
C ILE A 104 3.44 -14.25 -20.97
N LEU A 105 3.45 -15.01 -19.86
CA LEU A 105 3.92 -14.51 -18.56
C LEU A 105 5.41 -14.17 -18.59
N SER A 106 6.24 -14.98 -19.24
CA SER A 106 7.68 -14.71 -19.41
C SER A 106 7.92 -13.43 -20.22
N TRP A 107 7.14 -13.18 -21.27
CA TRP A 107 7.26 -11.95 -22.06
C TRP A 107 6.84 -10.71 -21.26
N LEU A 108 5.74 -10.80 -20.51
CA LEU A 108 5.28 -9.73 -19.63
C LEU A 108 6.29 -9.46 -18.51
N SER A 109 6.80 -10.51 -17.87
CA SER A 109 7.84 -10.44 -16.85
C SER A 109 9.10 -9.75 -17.38
N ALA A 110 9.60 -10.16 -18.56
CA ALA A 110 10.75 -9.54 -19.20
C ALA A 110 10.52 -8.06 -19.54
N GLY A 111 9.31 -7.69 -19.97
CA GLY A 111 8.92 -6.30 -20.24
C GLY A 111 8.91 -5.44 -18.97
N VAL A 112 8.30 -5.93 -17.89
CA VAL A 112 8.25 -5.24 -16.59
C VAL A 112 9.65 -5.12 -15.98
N ASN A 113 10.46 -6.18 -16.03
CA ASN A 113 11.84 -6.16 -15.55
C ASN A 113 12.67 -5.13 -16.33
N SER A 114 12.58 -5.13 -17.67
CA SER A 114 13.29 -4.16 -18.52
C SER A 114 12.90 -2.71 -18.19
N LEU A 115 11.60 -2.43 -18.06
CA LEU A 115 11.11 -1.11 -17.68
C LEU A 115 11.61 -0.70 -16.29
N THR A 116 11.54 -1.61 -15.32
CA THR A 116 11.98 -1.40 -13.94
C THR A 116 13.47 -1.08 -13.90
N THR A 117 14.31 -1.86 -14.59
CA THR A 117 15.76 -1.63 -14.69
C THR A 117 16.09 -0.27 -15.29
N VAL A 118 15.41 0.14 -16.38
CA VAL A 118 15.64 1.46 -16.99
C VAL A 118 15.28 2.59 -16.03
N ILE A 119 14.10 2.52 -15.40
CA ILE A 119 13.64 3.53 -14.44
C ILE A 119 14.59 3.59 -13.24
N LEU A 120 15.03 2.43 -12.75
CA LEU A 120 15.92 2.30 -11.60
C LEU A 120 17.32 2.87 -11.88
N MET A 121 17.87 2.62 -13.08
CA MET A 121 19.15 3.20 -13.51
C MET A 121 19.05 4.72 -13.68
N VAL A 122 18.00 5.22 -14.34
CA VAL A 122 17.76 6.67 -14.48
C VAL A 122 17.67 7.33 -13.11
N PHE A 123 16.92 6.73 -12.20
CA PHE A 123 16.77 7.23 -10.84
C PHE A 123 18.10 7.20 -10.07
N GLY A 124 18.89 6.14 -10.20
CA GLY A 124 20.24 6.05 -9.63
C GLY A 124 21.16 7.18 -10.11
N VAL A 125 21.13 7.49 -11.41
CA VAL A 125 21.89 8.63 -11.99
C VAL A 125 21.40 9.97 -11.44
N LEU A 126 20.08 10.18 -11.34
CA LEU A 126 19.52 11.41 -10.78
C LEU A 126 19.94 11.65 -9.32
N LEU A 127 20.04 10.58 -8.52
CA LEU A 127 20.55 10.64 -7.14
C LEU A 127 22.04 11.03 -7.10
N ILE A 128 22.86 10.50 -8.01
CA ILE A 128 24.29 10.87 -8.11
C ILE A 128 24.44 12.34 -8.52
N LEU A 129 23.62 12.80 -9.46
CA LEU A 129 23.59 14.17 -9.96
C LEU A 129 22.91 15.18 -9.01
N ASN A 130 22.49 14.75 -7.81
CA ASN A 130 21.87 15.59 -6.78
C ASN A 130 20.56 16.29 -7.21
N ARG A 131 19.81 15.72 -8.18
CA ARG A 131 18.50 16.25 -8.64
C ARG A 131 17.35 15.58 -7.88
N ARG A 132 16.85 16.22 -6.82
CA ARG A 132 15.90 15.63 -5.86
C ARG A 132 14.45 16.00 -6.12
N ARG A 133 14.18 17.04 -6.93
CA ARG A 133 12.84 17.59 -7.15
C ARG A 133 11.75 16.54 -7.47
N HIS A 134 12.12 15.39 -8.02
CA HIS A 134 11.20 14.30 -8.36
C HIS A 134 11.52 12.95 -7.70
N ALA A 135 12.47 12.88 -6.75
CA ALA A 135 12.95 11.61 -6.19
C ALA A 135 11.85 10.80 -5.48
N ALA A 136 10.93 11.48 -4.79
CA ALA A 136 9.76 10.85 -4.18
C ALA A 136 8.86 10.18 -5.24
N ARG A 137 8.56 10.87 -6.34
CA ARG A 137 7.73 10.34 -7.43
C ARG A 137 8.38 9.14 -8.13
N TRP A 138 9.70 9.16 -8.32
CA TRP A 138 10.43 8.00 -8.86
C TRP A 138 10.32 6.79 -7.93
N THR A 139 10.44 7.00 -6.62
CA THR A 139 10.32 5.93 -5.63
C THR A 139 8.89 5.39 -5.56
N GLU A 140 7.88 6.27 -5.58
CA GLU A 140 6.47 5.91 -5.66
C GLU A 140 6.11 5.12 -6.92
N ALA A 141 6.78 5.38 -8.04
CA ALA A 141 6.61 4.62 -9.28
C ALA A 141 7.35 3.27 -9.28
N LEU A 142 8.55 3.22 -8.69
CA LEU A 142 9.38 2.00 -8.66
C LEU A 142 8.83 0.92 -7.72
N ILE A 143 8.24 1.30 -6.59
CA ILE A 143 7.66 0.35 -5.62
C ILE A 143 6.61 -0.59 -6.27
N PRO A 144 5.55 -0.10 -6.93
CA PRO A 144 4.55 -0.98 -7.55
C PRO A 144 5.11 -1.81 -8.70
N LEU A 145 6.08 -1.27 -9.46
CA LEU A 145 6.78 -2.02 -10.51
C LEU A 145 7.60 -3.19 -9.94
N THR A 146 8.31 -2.96 -8.84
CA THR A 146 9.09 -4.01 -8.15
C THR A 146 8.18 -5.06 -7.52
N ILE A 147 7.01 -4.66 -7.01
CA ILE A 147 5.98 -5.60 -6.54
C ILE A 147 5.48 -6.44 -7.71
N ALA A 148 5.17 -5.82 -8.85
CA ALA A 148 4.72 -6.54 -10.04
C ALA A 148 5.77 -7.54 -10.55
N GLU A 149 7.05 -7.15 -10.58
CA GLU A 149 8.18 -8.05 -10.88
C GLU A 149 8.20 -9.25 -9.93
N GLY A 150 8.07 -9.02 -8.62
CA GLY A 150 7.97 -10.08 -7.63
C GLY A 150 6.78 -11.02 -7.87
N LEU A 151 5.61 -10.49 -8.26
CA LEU A 151 4.44 -11.33 -8.58
C LEU A 151 4.68 -12.20 -9.82
N PHE A 152 5.31 -11.67 -10.87
CA PHE A 152 5.66 -12.47 -12.05
C PHE A 152 6.67 -13.56 -11.72
N VAL A 153 7.66 -13.28 -10.87
CA VAL A 153 8.60 -14.30 -10.37
C VAL A 153 7.85 -15.41 -9.63
N VAL A 154 6.88 -15.06 -8.76
CA VAL A 154 6.06 -16.08 -8.09
C VAL A 154 5.21 -16.88 -9.08
N MET A 155 4.69 -16.25 -10.14
CA MET A 155 3.92 -16.94 -11.19
C MET A 155 4.75 -17.92 -12.03
N LEU A 156 6.01 -17.59 -12.30
CA LEU A 156 6.89 -18.36 -13.21
C LEU A 156 7.82 -19.34 -12.47
N ASP A 157 8.38 -18.92 -11.34
CA ASP A 157 9.42 -19.67 -10.60
C ASP A 157 8.98 -20.03 -9.18
N GLY A 158 8.04 -19.27 -8.62
CA GLY A 158 7.54 -19.44 -7.26
C GLY A 158 8.37 -18.82 -6.18
N LEU A 159 8.42 -19.49 -5.03
CA LEU A 159 9.22 -19.05 -3.89
C LEU A 159 10.68 -19.54 -4.02
N ALA A 160 11.22 -19.45 -5.22
CA ALA A 160 12.59 -19.82 -5.56
C ALA A 160 13.57 -18.63 -5.36
N SER A 161 14.86 -18.87 -5.61
CA SER A 161 15.91 -17.87 -5.46
C SER A 161 15.71 -16.57 -6.24
N PRO A 162 15.09 -16.53 -7.44
CA PRO A 162 14.88 -15.28 -8.17
C PRO A 162 14.05 -14.25 -7.39
N LEU A 163 13.19 -14.70 -6.44
CA LEU A 163 12.35 -13.82 -5.63
C LEU A 163 13.16 -12.93 -4.67
N LEU A 164 14.40 -13.31 -4.34
CA LEU A 164 15.26 -12.52 -3.46
C LEU A 164 15.61 -11.15 -4.07
N GLN A 165 15.77 -11.07 -5.39
CA GLN A 165 16.12 -9.83 -6.07
C GLN A 165 15.06 -8.73 -5.87
N PRO A 166 13.77 -8.92 -6.23
CA PRO A 166 12.75 -7.90 -6.02
C PRO A 166 12.50 -7.61 -4.54
N ILE A 167 12.69 -8.57 -3.63
CA ILE A 167 12.62 -8.32 -2.18
C ILE A 167 13.72 -7.36 -1.72
N VAL A 168 14.98 -7.63 -2.09
CA VAL A 168 16.11 -6.76 -1.75
C VAL A 168 15.93 -5.38 -2.37
N GLN A 169 15.46 -5.32 -3.61
CA GLN A 169 15.13 -4.08 -4.29
C GLN A 169 14.08 -3.28 -3.54
N LEU A 170 12.99 -3.92 -3.11
CA LEU A 170 11.92 -3.28 -2.36
C LEU A 170 12.44 -2.74 -1.02
N ILE A 171 13.29 -3.49 -0.31
CA ILE A 171 13.93 -3.02 0.93
C ILE A 171 14.79 -1.78 0.67
N ILE A 172 15.59 -1.79 -0.40
CA ILE A 172 16.42 -0.63 -0.79
C ILE A 172 15.52 0.56 -1.13
N LEU A 173 14.48 0.39 -1.94
CA LEU A 173 13.56 1.45 -2.35
C LEU A 173 12.77 2.03 -1.18
N VAL A 174 12.30 1.20 -0.25
CA VAL A 174 11.62 1.65 0.96
C VAL A 174 12.61 2.39 1.87
N THR A 175 13.81 1.85 2.06
CA THR A 175 14.86 2.53 2.83
C THR A 175 15.24 3.87 2.19
N LEU A 176 15.27 3.92 0.87
CA LEU A 176 15.54 5.13 0.11
C LEU A 176 14.39 6.14 0.23
N SER A 177 13.14 5.70 0.10
CA SER A 177 11.95 6.53 0.36
C SER A 177 12.05 7.18 1.74
N ILE A 178 12.50 6.41 2.73
CA ILE A 178 12.69 6.87 4.10
C ILE A 178 13.91 7.80 4.21
N THR A 179 15.01 7.59 3.49
CA THR A 179 16.30 8.30 3.70
C THR A 179 16.52 9.50 2.79
N VAL A 180 16.02 9.47 1.56
CA VAL A 180 16.19 10.50 0.53
C VAL A 180 15.25 11.67 0.72
N ASP A 181 14.15 11.52 1.48
CA ASP A 181 13.35 12.66 1.91
C ASP A 181 14.16 13.57 2.86
N PRO A 182 14.76 14.67 2.36
CA PRO A 182 15.78 15.45 3.07
C PRO A 182 15.17 16.41 4.09
N ALA A 183 13.84 16.57 4.10
CA ALA A 183 13.13 17.35 5.09
C ALA A 183 13.27 16.69 6.47
N LEU A 184 13.35 15.36 6.50
CA LEU A 184 12.99 14.57 7.66
C LEU A 184 14.09 14.26 8.70
N ARG A 185 15.32 14.78 8.77
CA ARG A 185 16.27 14.33 9.86
C ARG A 185 16.12 15.07 11.19
N GLU A 186 16.13 16.40 11.16
CA GLU A 186 15.74 17.23 12.31
C GLU A 186 14.21 17.38 12.37
N GLU A 187 13.59 17.50 11.20
CA GLU A 187 12.15 17.53 11.08
C GLU A 187 11.52 16.16 11.37
N ARG A 188 12.19 14.99 11.40
CA ARG A 188 11.57 13.75 11.96
C ARG A 188 11.53 13.77 13.47
N ARG A 189 12.52 14.33 14.18
CA ARG A 189 12.39 14.38 15.64
C ARG A 189 11.24 15.29 16.02
N LEU A 190 11.17 16.45 15.39
CA LEU A 190 10.07 17.40 15.51
C LEU A 190 8.76 16.84 14.94
N LYS A 191 8.71 16.31 13.71
CA LYS A 191 7.53 15.65 13.11
C LYS A 191 7.14 14.36 13.80
N THR A 192 8.01 13.58 14.42
CA THR A 192 7.58 12.36 15.13
C THR A 192 6.93 12.76 16.44
N ALA A 193 7.49 13.72 17.15
CA ALA A 193 6.85 14.30 18.33
C ALA A 193 5.55 15.02 17.95
N LEU A 194 5.57 15.89 16.94
CA LEU A 194 4.40 16.59 16.39
C LEU A 194 3.40 15.61 15.77
N TRP A 195 3.81 14.53 15.12
CA TRP A 195 2.89 13.53 14.58
C TRP A 195 2.27 12.70 15.69
N GLN A 196 3.03 12.36 16.72
CA GLN A 196 2.47 11.72 17.91
C GLN A 196 1.49 12.66 18.62
N MET A 197 1.79 13.97 18.65
CA MET A 197 0.90 15.01 19.17
C MET A 197 -0.32 15.19 18.25
N ASP A 198 -0.17 15.46 16.97
CA ASP A 198 -1.23 15.58 15.96
C ASP A 198 -2.11 14.33 15.87
N GLN A 199 -1.55 13.12 15.94
CA GLN A 199 -2.35 11.91 15.95
C GLN A 199 -3.15 11.79 17.25
N ARG A 200 -2.55 12.21 18.37
CA ARG A 200 -3.23 12.24 19.66
C ARG A 200 -4.29 13.34 19.69
N ASP A 201 -4.01 14.52 19.17
CA ASP A 201 -4.91 15.66 19.06
C ASP A 201 -6.04 15.35 18.08
N ALA A 202 -5.76 14.74 16.93
CA ALA A 202 -6.78 14.28 15.99
C ALA A 202 -7.63 13.14 16.59
N TYR A 203 -7.03 12.27 17.41
CA TYR A 203 -7.76 11.26 18.16
C TYR A 203 -8.64 11.90 19.24
N GLU A 204 -8.12 12.87 20.01
CA GLU A 204 -8.83 13.60 21.06
C GLU A 204 -9.94 14.50 20.47
N GLU A 205 -9.71 15.13 19.33
CA GLU A 205 -10.70 15.90 18.56
C GLU A 205 -11.78 14.99 17.98
N GLY A 206 -11.38 13.84 17.42
CA GLY A 206 -12.29 12.80 16.99
C GLY A 206 -13.14 12.27 18.14
N LEU A 207 -12.55 12.08 19.32
CA LEU A 207 -13.25 11.68 20.54
C LEU A 207 -14.25 12.77 20.99
N ALA A 208 -13.83 14.04 21.00
CA ALA A 208 -14.66 15.18 21.38
C ALA A 208 -15.88 15.35 20.45
N LYS A 209 -15.71 15.06 19.16
CA LYS A 209 -16.79 15.07 18.15
C LYS A 209 -17.59 13.76 18.10
N GLY A 210 -17.27 12.77 18.96
CA GLY A 210 -17.93 11.45 18.97
C GLY A 210 -17.68 10.60 17.72
N MET A 211 -16.62 10.90 16.95
CA MET A 211 -16.30 10.31 15.65
C MET A 211 -14.82 9.93 15.50
N PRO A 212 -14.21 9.17 16.43
CA PRO A 212 -12.80 8.78 16.31
C PRO A 212 -12.57 7.94 15.03
N GLY A 213 -11.46 8.19 14.31
CA GLY A 213 -11.08 7.45 13.10
C GLY A 213 -11.84 7.81 11.81
N ARG A 214 -12.80 8.73 11.86
CA ARG A 214 -13.42 9.28 10.64
C ARG A 214 -12.50 10.31 10.01
N ASP A 215 -12.63 10.48 8.70
CA ASP A 215 -11.95 11.58 8.02
C ASP A 215 -12.59 12.92 8.40
N LEU A 216 -11.91 13.68 9.26
CA LEU A 216 -12.35 15.01 9.71
C LEU A 216 -12.30 16.06 8.58
N SER A 217 -11.55 15.81 7.49
CA SER A 217 -11.55 16.69 6.30
C SER A 217 -12.86 16.63 5.51
N GLY A 218 -13.70 15.61 5.75
CA GLY A 218 -14.96 15.40 5.03
C GLY A 218 -14.81 14.99 3.56
N LYS A 219 -13.59 14.65 3.11
CA LYS A 219 -13.32 14.17 1.73
C LYS A 219 -13.65 12.68 1.59
N GLY A 220 -13.50 11.92 2.66
CA GLY A 220 -13.89 10.52 2.78
C GLY A 220 -14.73 10.26 4.03
N TYR A 221 -15.07 8.99 4.24
CA TYR A 221 -15.71 8.51 5.45
C TYR A 221 -14.69 8.21 6.57
N ILE A 222 -13.60 7.52 6.21
CA ILE A 222 -12.56 7.04 7.12
C ILE A 222 -11.21 7.72 6.81
N SER A 223 -10.40 7.98 7.85
CA SER A 223 -9.00 8.34 7.63
C SER A 223 -8.24 7.13 7.08
N LEU A 224 -7.54 7.32 5.96
CA LEU A 224 -6.76 6.25 5.31
C LEU A 224 -5.36 6.15 5.94
N ASP A 225 -5.30 6.01 7.25
CA ASP A 225 -4.08 5.79 8.01
C ASP A 225 -3.79 4.30 8.16
N PHE A 226 -2.51 3.96 8.34
CA PHE A 226 -2.06 2.57 8.45
C PHE A 226 -2.78 1.80 9.56
N PHE A 227 -3.02 2.43 10.72
CA PHE A 227 -3.68 1.77 11.83
C PHE A 227 -5.11 1.34 11.46
N ASN A 228 -5.92 2.27 10.93
CA ASN A 228 -7.27 1.95 10.50
C ASN A 228 -7.31 0.92 9.37
N LEU A 229 -6.44 1.05 8.35
CA LEU A 229 -6.40 0.10 7.24
C LEU A 229 -5.95 -1.29 7.69
N PHE A 230 -4.94 -1.38 8.55
CA PHE A 230 -4.45 -2.65 9.09
C PHE A 230 -5.51 -3.35 9.93
N TRP A 231 -6.15 -2.66 10.87
CA TRP A 231 -7.20 -3.27 11.68
C TRP A 231 -8.47 -3.59 10.88
N LEU A 232 -8.78 -2.78 9.86
CA LEU A 232 -9.85 -3.10 8.93
C LEU A 232 -9.53 -4.34 8.10
N PHE A 233 -8.28 -4.55 7.70
CA PHE A 233 -7.81 -5.79 7.09
C PHE A 233 -7.96 -6.97 8.04
N VAL A 234 -7.40 -6.89 9.26
CA VAL A 234 -7.43 -8.00 10.25
C VAL A 234 -8.87 -8.38 10.61
N VAL A 235 -9.73 -7.41 10.91
CA VAL A 235 -11.13 -7.68 11.23
C VAL A 235 -11.89 -8.15 9.99
N GLY A 236 -11.59 -7.60 8.81
CA GLY A 236 -12.15 -8.06 7.54
C GLY A 236 -11.83 -9.52 7.24
N CYS A 237 -10.61 -9.98 7.52
CA CYS A 237 -10.21 -11.39 7.39
C CYS A 237 -11.09 -12.33 8.22
N VAL A 238 -11.36 -11.96 9.47
CA VAL A 238 -12.16 -12.78 10.40
C VAL A 238 -13.65 -12.66 10.11
N PHE A 239 -14.14 -11.44 9.88
CA PHE A 239 -15.55 -11.16 9.66
C PHE A 239 -16.04 -11.79 8.35
N GLY A 240 -15.30 -11.61 7.25
CA GLY A 240 -15.66 -12.23 5.97
C GLY A 240 -15.69 -13.75 6.06
N LEU A 241 -14.69 -14.34 6.73
CA LEU A 241 -14.66 -15.78 6.99
C LEU A 241 -15.87 -16.24 7.82
N THR A 242 -16.20 -15.52 8.88
CA THR A 242 -17.36 -15.85 9.73
C THR A 242 -18.66 -15.80 8.94
N VAL A 243 -18.86 -14.77 8.12
CA VAL A 243 -20.05 -14.62 7.27
C VAL A 243 -20.14 -15.78 6.27
N GLU A 244 -19.03 -16.14 5.63
CA GLU A 244 -18.99 -17.25 4.68
C GLU A 244 -19.28 -18.60 5.36
N THR A 245 -18.64 -18.88 6.49
CA THR A 245 -18.86 -20.12 7.25
C THR A 245 -20.32 -20.22 7.72
N LEU A 246 -20.91 -19.13 8.22
CA LEU A 246 -22.32 -19.11 8.64
C LEU A 246 -23.28 -19.29 7.45
N TYR A 247 -22.99 -18.66 6.32
CA TYR A 247 -23.77 -18.83 5.09
C TYR A 247 -23.75 -20.29 4.62
N HIS A 248 -22.58 -20.92 4.61
CA HIS A 248 -22.44 -22.33 4.25
C HIS A 248 -23.17 -23.25 5.23
N LEU A 249 -23.01 -23.01 6.53
CA LEU A 249 -23.69 -23.79 7.57
C LEU A 249 -25.22 -23.74 7.39
N ALA A 250 -25.76 -22.55 7.09
CA ALA A 250 -27.20 -22.35 6.90
C ALA A 250 -27.74 -22.96 5.59
N MET A 251 -26.98 -22.89 4.50
CA MET A 251 -27.43 -23.34 3.18
C MET A 251 -27.17 -24.82 2.90
N TYR A 252 -26.15 -25.43 3.53
CA TYR A 252 -25.69 -26.79 3.24
C TYR A 252 -25.87 -27.74 4.43
N GLY A 253 -26.93 -27.55 5.22
CA GLY A 253 -27.39 -28.56 6.18
C GLY A 253 -26.51 -28.76 7.42
N GLY A 254 -25.72 -27.77 7.82
CA GLY A 254 -24.92 -27.82 9.04
C GLY A 254 -23.51 -28.42 8.90
N GLU A 255 -23.03 -28.66 7.68
CA GLU A 255 -21.66 -29.10 7.47
C GLU A 255 -20.66 -27.97 7.75
N TRP A 256 -19.75 -28.22 8.69
CA TRP A 256 -18.67 -27.31 9.03
C TRP A 256 -17.52 -27.49 8.05
N GLN A 257 -17.27 -26.47 7.24
CA GLN A 257 -16.12 -26.42 6.32
C GLN A 257 -15.13 -25.36 6.78
N ASP A 258 -13.86 -25.74 6.87
CA ASP A 258 -12.77 -24.79 7.12
C ASP A 258 -12.46 -24.03 5.82
N ARG A 259 -12.53 -22.71 5.90
CA ARG A 259 -12.35 -21.79 4.78
C ARG A 259 -11.29 -20.72 5.06
N ALA A 260 -10.49 -20.93 6.09
CA ALA A 260 -9.40 -20.03 6.38
C ALA A 260 -8.40 -19.98 5.22
N GLY A 261 -7.85 -18.80 4.97
CA GLY A 261 -6.89 -18.55 3.91
C GLY A 261 -5.43 -18.56 4.39
N LEU A 262 -5.19 -18.71 5.69
CA LEU A 262 -3.86 -18.80 6.31
C LEU A 262 -3.71 -20.09 7.11
N LEU A 263 -2.47 -20.50 7.38
CA LEU A 263 -2.17 -21.68 8.19
C LEU A 263 -2.69 -21.54 9.62
N TRP A 264 -2.55 -20.36 10.23
CA TRP A 264 -2.93 -20.16 11.61
C TRP A 264 -4.14 -19.22 11.76
N GLY A 265 -5.00 -19.52 12.74
CA GLY A 265 -6.14 -18.67 13.10
C GLY A 265 -7.26 -18.55 12.06
N PRO A 266 -8.33 -17.81 12.37
CA PRO A 266 -9.49 -17.64 11.49
C PRO A 266 -9.28 -16.48 10.51
N PHE A 267 -8.17 -16.49 9.77
CA PHE A 267 -7.82 -15.39 8.87
C PHE A 267 -7.93 -15.83 7.41
N SER A 268 -8.71 -15.07 6.63
CA SER A 268 -8.73 -15.18 5.17
C SER A 268 -8.32 -13.84 4.55
N PRO A 269 -7.08 -13.72 4.03
CA PRO A 269 -6.56 -12.48 3.46
C PRO A 269 -7.37 -11.97 2.27
N ILE A 270 -8.08 -12.84 1.55
CA ILE A 270 -8.97 -12.46 0.44
C ILE A 270 -10.06 -11.51 0.95
N TYR A 271 -10.67 -11.82 2.10
CA TYR A 271 -11.69 -10.96 2.70
C TYR A 271 -11.12 -9.67 3.29
N GLY A 272 -9.95 -9.74 3.94
CA GLY A 272 -9.26 -8.56 4.44
C GLY A 272 -8.89 -7.59 3.31
N CYS A 273 -8.31 -8.10 2.23
CA CYS A 273 -7.95 -7.32 1.04
C CYS A 273 -9.20 -6.74 0.38
N GLY A 274 -10.26 -7.53 0.19
CA GLY A 274 -11.54 -7.05 -0.35
C GLY A 274 -12.14 -5.92 0.49
N ALA A 275 -12.13 -6.06 1.81
CA ALA A 275 -12.58 -5.02 2.75
C ALA A 275 -11.76 -3.72 2.60
N VAL A 276 -10.43 -3.81 2.56
CA VAL A 276 -9.55 -2.64 2.37
C VAL A 276 -9.76 -1.99 1.01
N ILE A 277 -9.78 -2.76 -0.07
CA ILE A 277 -9.94 -2.26 -1.44
C ILE A 277 -11.29 -1.56 -1.60
N LEU A 278 -12.38 -2.18 -1.16
CA LEU A 278 -13.71 -1.56 -1.17
C LEU A 278 -13.71 -0.27 -0.35
N THR A 279 -13.09 -0.29 0.83
CA THR A 279 -13.03 0.89 1.70
C THR A 279 -12.26 2.03 1.06
N VAL A 280 -11.06 1.78 0.52
CA VAL A 280 -10.19 2.79 -0.10
C VAL A 280 -10.85 3.38 -1.34
N LEU A 281 -11.32 2.53 -2.26
CA LEU A 281 -11.86 2.95 -3.54
C LEU A 281 -13.22 3.62 -3.40
N LEU A 282 -14.05 3.17 -2.47
CA LEU A 282 -15.37 3.74 -2.25
C LEU A 282 -15.38 4.85 -1.18
N ASN A 283 -14.26 5.13 -0.50
CA ASN A 283 -14.18 6.13 0.58
C ASN A 283 -14.74 7.49 0.14
N ARG A 284 -14.37 7.91 -1.08
CA ARG A 284 -14.81 9.19 -1.68
C ARG A 284 -16.25 9.13 -2.19
N LEU A 285 -16.78 7.94 -2.44
CA LEU A 285 -18.12 7.70 -2.95
C LEU A 285 -19.16 7.51 -1.85
N TRP A 286 -18.76 7.57 -0.57
CA TRP A 286 -19.66 7.35 0.58
C TRP A 286 -20.95 8.19 0.54
N ARG A 287 -20.86 9.45 0.10
CA ARG A 287 -22.00 10.39 0.05
C ARG A 287 -22.82 10.30 -1.25
N GLN A 288 -22.38 9.49 -2.21
CA GLN A 288 -23.04 9.36 -3.51
C GLN A 288 -24.31 8.52 -3.43
N ASN A 289 -25.08 8.55 -4.52
CA ASN A 289 -26.31 7.76 -4.67
C ASN A 289 -26.00 6.26 -4.51
N TRP A 290 -26.94 5.52 -3.93
CA TRP A 290 -26.84 4.08 -3.70
C TRP A 290 -26.54 3.30 -4.99
N LEU A 291 -27.11 3.72 -6.12
CA LEU A 291 -26.88 3.06 -7.41
C LEU A 291 -25.41 3.15 -7.86
N LEU A 292 -24.76 4.31 -7.63
CA LEU A 292 -23.35 4.50 -7.99
C LEU A 292 -22.46 3.62 -7.11
N ILE A 293 -22.73 3.58 -5.80
CA ILE A 293 -22.00 2.72 -4.87
C ILE A 293 -22.18 1.25 -5.26
N PHE A 294 -23.40 0.84 -5.60
CA PHE A 294 -23.70 -0.53 -6.05
C PHE A 294 -22.88 -0.90 -7.29
N CYS A 295 -22.96 -0.10 -8.36
CA CYS A 295 -22.26 -0.38 -9.61
C CYS A 295 -20.73 -0.36 -9.42
N ALA A 296 -20.21 0.62 -8.68
CA ALA A 296 -18.78 0.69 -8.38
C ALA A 296 -18.32 -0.55 -7.58
N SER A 297 -19.09 -0.97 -6.58
CA SER A 297 -18.77 -2.14 -5.77
C SER A 297 -18.86 -3.44 -6.58
N ALA A 298 -19.84 -3.56 -7.48
CA ALA A 298 -19.98 -4.72 -8.37
C ALA A 298 -18.77 -4.87 -9.30
N VAL A 299 -18.30 -3.77 -9.89
CA VAL A 299 -17.11 -3.78 -10.77
C VAL A 299 -15.83 -4.05 -9.97
N ILE A 300 -15.64 -3.37 -8.84
CA ILE A 300 -14.46 -3.54 -7.98
C ILE A 300 -14.40 -4.98 -7.45
N GLY A 301 -15.50 -5.50 -6.91
CA GLY A 301 -15.59 -6.84 -6.37
C GLY A 301 -15.40 -7.92 -7.44
N GLY A 302 -16.06 -7.80 -8.59
CA GLY A 302 -15.88 -8.73 -9.71
C GLY A 302 -14.45 -8.73 -10.26
N THR A 303 -13.82 -7.55 -10.37
CA THR A 303 -12.42 -7.43 -10.80
C THR A 303 -11.48 -8.06 -9.78
N PHE A 304 -11.70 -7.79 -8.48
CA PHE A 304 -10.90 -8.38 -7.40
C PHE A 304 -11.01 -9.90 -7.36
N GLU A 305 -12.22 -10.43 -7.51
CA GLU A 305 -12.50 -11.87 -7.54
C GLU A 305 -11.82 -12.53 -8.75
N TYR A 306 -11.96 -11.93 -9.94
CA TYR A 306 -11.31 -12.42 -11.14
C TYR A 306 -9.79 -12.44 -11.01
N LEU A 307 -9.19 -11.33 -10.57
CA LEU A 307 -7.73 -11.22 -10.41
C LEU A 307 -7.18 -12.17 -9.35
N THR A 308 -7.91 -12.37 -8.25
CA THR A 308 -7.50 -13.28 -7.18
C THR A 308 -7.55 -14.73 -7.66
N SER A 309 -8.64 -15.14 -8.32
CA SER A 309 -8.77 -16.48 -8.91
C SER A 309 -7.66 -16.74 -9.93
N TRP A 310 -7.43 -15.79 -10.83
CA TRP A 310 -6.37 -15.89 -11.85
C TRP A 310 -4.98 -15.98 -11.21
N PHE A 311 -4.68 -15.12 -10.23
CA PHE A 311 -3.40 -15.15 -9.52
C PHE A 311 -3.15 -16.49 -8.83
N MET A 312 -4.11 -17.01 -8.08
CA MET A 312 -3.95 -18.28 -7.35
C MET A 312 -3.76 -19.47 -8.28
N GLU A 313 -4.48 -19.49 -9.41
CA GLU A 313 -4.34 -20.56 -10.41
C GLU A 313 -2.99 -20.49 -11.10
N VAL A 314 -2.58 -19.32 -11.58
CA VAL A 314 -1.30 -19.15 -12.28
C VAL A 314 -0.12 -19.35 -11.34
N ALA A 315 -0.18 -18.82 -10.11
CA ALA A 315 0.95 -18.88 -9.18
C ALA A 315 1.10 -20.23 -8.48
N PHE A 316 0.00 -20.89 -8.11
CA PHE A 316 0.03 -22.08 -7.26
C PHE A 316 -0.75 -23.27 -7.83
N GLY A 317 -1.36 -23.14 -9.02
CA GLY A 317 -2.26 -24.17 -9.56
C GLY A 317 -3.56 -24.30 -8.76
N ILE A 318 -3.91 -23.31 -7.92
CA ILE A 318 -5.04 -23.42 -6.99
C ILE A 318 -6.30 -22.80 -7.60
N THR A 319 -7.34 -23.61 -7.73
CA THR A 319 -8.70 -23.17 -7.99
C THR A 319 -9.47 -23.08 -6.66
N ALA A 320 -9.68 -21.86 -6.17
CA ALA A 320 -10.40 -21.62 -4.91
C ALA A 320 -11.94 -21.62 -5.09
N TRP A 321 -12.42 -21.29 -6.29
CA TRP A 321 -13.83 -21.37 -6.68
C TRP A 321 -13.94 -21.50 -8.20
N ASP A 322 -15.05 -22.08 -8.67
CA ASP A 322 -15.39 -22.19 -10.08
C ASP A 322 -16.89 -21.89 -10.28
N TYR A 323 -17.17 -20.88 -11.10
CA TYR A 323 -18.50 -20.42 -11.45
C TYR A 323 -18.86 -20.71 -12.92
N THR A 324 -18.19 -21.67 -13.54
CA THR A 324 -18.49 -22.10 -14.92
C THR A 324 -19.97 -22.48 -15.05
N GLY A 325 -20.62 -22.00 -16.12
CA GLY A 325 -22.04 -22.24 -16.39
C GLY A 325 -23.03 -21.36 -15.58
N GLN A 326 -22.55 -20.47 -14.71
CA GLN A 326 -23.41 -19.50 -14.03
C GLN A 326 -23.73 -18.27 -14.91
N TRP A 327 -24.77 -17.52 -14.54
CA TRP A 327 -25.19 -16.33 -15.27
C TRP A 327 -24.08 -15.27 -15.35
N LEU A 328 -23.73 -14.88 -16.58
CA LEU A 328 -22.67 -13.91 -16.89
C LEU A 328 -21.30 -14.31 -16.29
N SER A 329 -21.00 -15.61 -16.30
CA SER A 329 -19.70 -16.15 -15.88
C SER A 329 -18.59 -15.71 -16.84
N ILE A 330 -17.48 -15.24 -16.30
CA ILE A 330 -16.27 -14.84 -17.03
C ILE A 330 -15.16 -15.82 -16.64
N ASP A 331 -14.82 -16.72 -17.56
CA ASP A 331 -13.82 -17.79 -17.40
C ASP A 331 -13.98 -18.65 -16.13
N GLY A 332 -15.20 -18.75 -15.59
CA GLY A 332 -15.46 -19.42 -14.31
C GLY A 332 -14.92 -18.69 -13.08
N ARG A 333 -14.23 -17.55 -13.24
CA ARG A 333 -13.54 -16.84 -12.15
C ARG A 333 -14.41 -15.84 -11.42
N THR A 334 -15.31 -15.18 -12.14
CA THR A 334 -16.35 -14.30 -11.58
C THR A 334 -17.64 -14.50 -12.35
N SER A 335 -18.76 -14.07 -11.79
CA SER A 335 -20.06 -14.13 -12.48
C SER A 335 -20.90 -12.90 -12.18
N GLY A 336 -21.84 -12.57 -13.09
CA GLY A 336 -22.76 -11.46 -12.86
C GLY A 336 -23.60 -11.64 -11.59
N LYS A 337 -23.87 -12.89 -11.18
CA LYS A 337 -24.54 -13.19 -9.92
C LYS A 337 -23.69 -12.73 -8.73
N PHE A 338 -22.39 -13.06 -8.72
CA PHE A 338 -21.48 -12.62 -7.65
C PHE A 338 -21.18 -11.12 -7.73
N MET A 339 -21.06 -10.53 -8.93
CA MET A 339 -20.96 -9.08 -9.09
C MET A 339 -22.17 -8.35 -8.48
N PHE A 340 -23.38 -8.89 -8.65
CA PHE A 340 -24.58 -8.36 -7.99
C PHE A 340 -24.46 -8.43 -6.46
N PHE A 341 -24.03 -9.58 -5.92
CA PHE A 341 -23.78 -9.71 -4.48
C PHE A 341 -22.70 -8.77 -3.97
N TRP A 342 -21.61 -8.57 -4.72
CA TRP A 342 -20.58 -7.56 -4.43
C TRP A 342 -21.15 -6.14 -4.44
N GLY A 343 -22.09 -5.84 -5.33
CA GLY A 343 -22.83 -4.58 -5.36
C GLY A 343 -23.62 -4.33 -4.07
N VAL A 344 -24.41 -5.33 -3.64
CA VAL A 344 -25.19 -5.26 -2.38
C VAL A 344 -24.26 -5.20 -1.17
N LEU A 345 -23.23 -6.04 -1.17
CA LEU A 345 -22.26 -6.12 -0.08
C LEU A 345 -21.50 -4.81 0.06
N GLY A 346 -21.06 -4.17 -1.02
CA GLY A 346 -20.37 -2.88 -0.96
C GLY A 346 -21.27 -1.75 -0.46
N LEU A 347 -22.56 -1.77 -0.82
CA LEU A 347 -23.55 -0.86 -0.27
C LEU A 347 -23.71 -1.03 1.25
N ALA A 348 -23.93 -2.27 1.69
CA ALA A 348 -24.02 -2.60 3.11
C ALA A 348 -22.71 -2.32 3.83
N TRP A 349 -21.57 -2.58 3.18
CA TRP A 349 -20.22 -2.40 3.70
C TRP A 349 -19.99 -0.95 4.06
N ILE A 350 -20.21 -0.06 3.10
CA ILE A 350 -20.15 1.38 3.33
C ILE A 350 -21.21 1.74 4.36
N LYS A 351 -22.49 1.72 4.02
CA LYS A 351 -23.52 2.41 4.81
C LYS A 351 -23.72 1.84 6.22
N LEU A 352 -23.47 0.55 6.43
CA LEU A 352 -23.77 -0.16 7.68
C LEU A 352 -22.51 -0.69 8.35
N ILE A 353 -21.71 -1.51 7.68
CA ILE A 353 -20.66 -2.31 8.34
C ILE A 353 -19.46 -1.44 8.75
N LEU A 354 -18.94 -0.61 7.84
CA LEU A 354 -17.79 0.26 8.05
C LEU A 354 -17.94 1.19 9.27
N PRO A 355 -19.09 1.88 9.50
CA PRO A 355 -19.34 2.61 10.74
C PRO A 355 -19.13 1.77 12.01
N HIS A 356 -19.68 0.56 12.04
CA HIS A 356 -19.65 -0.30 13.22
C HIS A 356 -18.26 -0.90 13.43
N LEU A 357 -17.59 -1.30 12.35
CA LEU A 357 -16.21 -1.77 12.38
C LEU A 357 -15.27 -0.68 12.89
N LEU A 358 -15.42 0.55 12.38
CA LEU A 358 -14.64 1.67 12.89
C LEU A 358 -14.87 1.90 14.38
N ALA A 359 -16.13 1.92 14.82
CA ALA A 359 -16.45 2.05 16.23
C ALA A 359 -15.79 0.95 17.08
N MET A 360 -15.74 -0.29 16.56
CA MET A 360 -15.06 -1.40 17.22
C MET A 360 -13.53 -1.22 17.28
N ILE A 361 -12.89 -0.86 16.16
CA ILE A 361 -11.44 -0.62 16.09
C ILE A 361 -11.03 0.50 17.05
N GLN A 362 -11.86 1.55 17.16
CA GLN A 362 -11.59 2.68 18.03
C GLN A 362 -11.73 2.36 19.53
N ARG A 363 -12.33 1.23 19.91
CA ARG A 363 -12.30 0.74 21.30
C ARG A 363 -10.91 0.34 21.77
N ILE A 364 -9.96 0.12 20.85
CA ILE A 364 -8.58 -0.19 21.20
C ILE A 364 -7.96 1.03 21.90
N PRO A 365 -7.58 0.92 23.19
CA PRO A 365 -7.05 2.05 23.94
C PRO A 365 -5.75 2.57 23.33
N TRP A 366 -5.59 3.89 23.25
CA TRP A 366 -4.43 4.55 22.62
C TRP A 366 -3.07 3.97 23.06
N ARG A 367 -2.92 3.71 24.37
CA ARG A 367 -1.68 3.14 24.95
C ARG A 367 -1.30 1.79 24.36
N TRP A 368 -2.28 0.98 23.97
CA TRP A 368 -2.07 -0.38 23.45
C TRP A 368 -2.05 -0.42 21.93
N ARG A 369 -2.49 0.64 21.23
CA ARG A 369 -2.61 0.65 19.76
C ARG A 369 -1.32 0.25 19.08
N TYR A 370 -0.19 0.87 19.43
CA TYR A 370 1.09 0.59 18.79
C TYR A 370 1.58 -0.84 19.08
N MET A 371 1.54 -1.27 20.34
CA MET A 371 2.00 -2.61 20.71
C MET A 371 1.13 -3.70 20.06
N LEU A 372 -0.20 -3.56 20.12
CA LEU A 372 -1.13 -4.53 19.57
C LEU A 372 -1.01 -4.59 18.04
N THR A 373 -0.93 -3.43 17.38
CA THR A 373 -0.73 -3.35 15.93
C THR A 373 0.57 -4.01 15.53
N LEU A 374 1.67 -3.77 16.26
CA LEU A 374 2.96 -4.38 15.97
C LEU A 374 2.91 -5.91 16.12
N VAL A 375 2.35 -6.42 17.22
CA VAL A 375 2.25 -7.86 17.48
C VAL A 375 1.41 -8.55 16.41
N PHE A 376 0.22 -8.01 16.11
CA PHE A 376 -0.63 -8.56 15.06
C PHE A 376 0.00 -8.43 13.67
N PHE A 377 0.69 -7.33 13.38
CA PHE A 377 1.37 -7.14 12.11
C PHE A 377 2.46 -8.20 11.91
N VAL A 378 3.34 -8.38 12.90
CA VAL A 378 4.37 -9.42 12.87
C VAL A 378 3.75 -10.81 12.73
N PHE A 379 2.70 -11.11 13.50
CA PHE A 379 1.98 -12.37 13.39
C PHE A 379 1.42 -12.61 11.98
N MET A 380 0.70 -11.63 11.41
CA MET A 380 0.13 -11.75 10.07
C MET A 380 1.18 -11.90 8.99
N VAL A 381 2.32 -11.21 9.11
CA VAL A 381 3.45 -11.36 8.18
C VAL A 381 4.05 -12.77 8.28
N VAL A 382 4.31 -13.26 9.49
CA VAL A 382 4.83 -14.63 9.69
C VAL A 382 3.85 -15.66 9.17
N ASP A 383 2.57 -15.54 9.47
CA ASP A 383 1.53 -16.46 9.01
C ASP A 383 1.36 -16.45 7.49
N ALA A 384 1.31 -15.26 6.87
CA ALA A 384 1.26 -15.13 5.42
C ALA A 384 2.50 -15.75 4.73
N THR A 385 3.70 -15.47 5.24
CA THR A 385 4.94 -16.03 4.67
C THR A 385 4.98 -17.55 4.81
N MET A 386 4.66 -18.08 5.99
CA MET A 386 4.60 -19.53 6.23
C MET A 386 3.53 -20.20 5.39
N THR A 387 2.36 -19.56 5.21
CA THR A 387 1.29 -20.06 4.34
C THR A 387 1.74 -20.14 2.89
N LEU A 388 2.34 -19.08 2.35
CA LEU A 388 2.84 -19.09 0.97
C LEU A 388 3.91 -20.19 0.77
N MET A 389 4.84 -20.33 1.73
CA MET A 389 5.86 -21.38 1.69
C MET A 389 5.28 -22.80 1.78
N ALA A 390 4.25 -23.00 2.62
CA ALA A 390 3.56 -24.29 2.72
C ALA A 390 2.79 -24.62 1.44
N LEU A 391 2.11 -23.65 0.82
CA LEU A 391 1.41 -23.82 -0.46
C LEU A 391 2.39 -24.16 -1.59
N ASP A 392 3.53 -23.48 -1.68
CA ASP A 392 4.57 -23.75 -2.68
C ASP A 392 5.22 -25.13 -2.48
N ALA A 393 5.46 -25.54 -1.23
CA ALA A 393 5.93 -26.88 -0.91
C ALA A 393 4.88 -27.96 -1.23
N TRP A 394 3.61 -27.71 -0.96
CA TRP A 394 2.51 -28.62 -1.29
C TRP A 394 2.36 -28.78 -2.81
N TYR A 395 2.40 -27.68 -3.56
CA TYR A 395 2.46 -27.67 -5.01
C TYR A 395 3.62 -28.52 -5.53
N SER A 396 4.84 -28.26 -5.05
CA SER A 396 6.05 -28.97 -5.50
C SER A 396 5.94 -30.48 -5.31
N ARG A 397 5.36 -30.92 -4.18
CA ARG A 397 5.13 -32.36 -3.91
C ARG A 397 4.12 -32.97 -4.88
N LEU A 398 3.02 -32.28 -5.16
CA LEU A 398 1.99 -32.76 -6.10
C LEU A 398 2.47 -32.75 -7.55
N ALA A 399 3.34 -31.81 -7.91
CA ALA A 399 3.98 -31.72 -9.22
C ALA A 399 5.11 -32.75 -9.43
N GLY A 400 5.47 -33.53 -8.40
CA GLY A 400 6.57 -34.50 -8.47
C GLY A 400 7.97 -33.87 -8.48
N ILE A 401 8.09 -32.60 -8.09
CA ILE A 401 9.37 -31.88 -8.03
C ILE A 401 10.09 -32.28 -6.74
N SER A 402 11.25 -32.96 -6.88
CA SER A 402 12.08 -33.36 -5.74
C SER A 402 12.72 -32.15 -5.09
N ALA A 403 12.19 -31.71 -3.94
CA ALA A 403 12.74 -30.59 -3.18
C ALA A 403 13.51 -31.11 -1.95
N ASP A 404 14.83 -31.27 -2.09
CA ASP A 404 15.74 -31.76 -1.02
C ASP A 404 16.19 -30.67 -0.03
N SER A 405 15.64 -29.46 -0.13
CA SER A 405 16.02 -28.35 0.74
C SER A 405 15.59 -28.60 2.20
N PRO A 406 16.34 -28.10 3.20
CA PRO A 406 15.93 -28.17 4.61
C PRO A 406 14.54 -27.56 4.85
N VAL A 407 14.22 -26.49 4.11
CA VAL A 407 12.92 -25.80 4.16
C VAL A 407 11.81 -26.73 3.66
N SER A 408 11.99 -27.37 2.50
CA SER A 408 11.03 -28.33 1.97
C SER A 408 10.76 -29.49 2.94
N ARG A 409 11.82 -30.03 3.57
CA ARG A 409 11.69 -31.07 4.61
C ARG A 409 10.91 -30.61 5.83
N PHE A 410 11.14 -29.37 6.29
CA PHE A 410 10.36 -28.79 7.39
C PHE A 410 8.87 -28.74 7.05
N PHE A 411 8.50 -28.21 5.87
CA PHE A 411 7.10 -28.16 5.45
C PHE A 411 6.51 -29.55 5.19
N ALA A 412 7.27 -30.49 4.64
CA ALA A 412 6.81 -31.87 4.47
C ALA A 412 6.54 -32.59 5.80
N THR A 413 7.25 -32.22 6.87
CA THR A 413 7.10 -32.85 8.20
C THR A 413 5.98 -32.21 9.02
N HIS A 414 5.82 -30.89 8.96
CA HIS A 414 4.86 -30.14 9.78
C HIS A 414 3.56 -29.75 9.07
N PHE A 415 3.58 -29.72 7.73
CA PHE A 415 2.47 -29.29 6.86
C PHE A 415 2.37 -30.25 5.66
N ASP A 416 2.11 -31.52 5.97
CA ASP A 416 1.97 -32.59 4.98
C ASP A 416 0.71 -32.40 4.11
N ASN A 417 0.52 -33.30 3.13
CA ASN A 417 -0.58 -33.18 2.19
C ASN A 417 -1.96 -33.32 2.86
N GLU A 418 -2.06 -34.15 3.89
CA GLU A 418 -3.30 -34.37 4.63
C GLU A 418 -3.67 -33.13 5.45
N PHE A 419 -2.70 -32.55 6.17
CA PHE A 419 -2.89 -31.29 6.88
C PHE A 419 -3.35 -30.18 5.93
N MET A 420 -2.66 -30.03 4.79
CA MET A 420 -2.98 -28.96 3.83
C MET A 420 -4.37 -29.15 3.21
N ALA A 421 -4.74 -30.38 2.84
CA ALA A 421 -6.08 -30.67 2.32
C ALA A 421 -7.18 -30.45 3.38
N ASN A 422 -6.92 -30.82 4.62
CA ASN A 422 -7.86 -30.62 5.73
C ASN A 422 -7.99 -29.14 6.12
N ARG A 423 -6.93 -28.34 5.95
CA ARG A 423 -6.92 -26.91 6.26
C ARG A 423 -7.55 -26.07 5.14
N PHE A 424 -7.29 -26.42 3.88
CA PHE A 424 -7.76 -25.70 2.69
C PHE A 424 -8.81 -26.52 1.93
N GLN A 425 -9.88 -26.91 2.61
CA GLN A 425 -10.87 -27.90 2.13
C GLN A 425 -11.58 -27.49 0.83
N THR A 426 -11.67 -26.19 0.57
CA THR A 426 -12.35 -25.63 -0.61
C THR A 426 -11.41 -25.38 -1.78
N MET A 427 -10.10 -25.57 -1.61
CA MET A 427 -9.11 -25.32 -2.64
C MET A 427 -8.75 -26.61 -3.36
N HIS A 428 -8.84 -26.58 -4.68
CA HIS A 428 -8.36 -27.66 -5.53
C HIS A 428 -7.01 -27.26 -6.14
N LEU A 429 -5.96 -28.01 -5.84
CA LEU A 429 -4.63 -27.78 -6.37
C LEU A 429 -4.37 -28.73 -7.54
N ASP A 430 -4.15 -28.15 -8.72
CA ASP A 430 -3.81 -28.83 -9.96
C ASP A 430 -2.53 -28.19 -10.54
N PRO A 431 -1.37 -28.86 -10.42
CA PRO A 431 -0.11 -28.30 -10.90
C PRO A 431 -0.10 -27.97 -12.39
N SER A 432 -0.89 -28.67 -13.21
CA SER A 432 -0.91 -28.47 -14.67
C SER A 432 -1.47 -27.11 -15.11
N LYS A 433 -2.16 -26.40 -14.21
CA LYS A 433 -2.75 -25.07 -14.47
C LYS A 433 -1.82 -23.91 -14.09
N ALA A 434 -0.74 -24.18 -13.38
CA ALA A 434 0.19 -23.13 -12.96
C ALA A 434 1.02 -22.62 -14.15
N GLY A 435 1.48 -21.36 -14.06
CA GLY A 435 2.36 -20.76 -15.05
C GLY A 435 3.74 -21.41 -15.15
N ARG A 436 4.07 -22.30 -14.20
CA ARG A 436 5.34 -23.04 -14.10
C ARG A 436 5.28 -24.45 -14.69
N ALA A 437 4.11 -24.87 -15.20
CA ALA A 437 3.82 -26.21 -15.67
C ALA A 437 4.35 -26.50 -17.08
#